data_AF-A0A965QFD1-F1
#
_entry.id   AF-A0A965QFD1-F1
#
_cell.length_a   1.000
_cell.length_b   1.000
_cell.length_c   1.000
_cell.angle_alpha   90.00
_cell.angle_beta   90.00
_cell.angle_gamma   90.00
#
_symmetry.space_group_name_H-M   'P 1'
#
loop_
_entity.id
_entity.type
_entity.pdbx_description
1 polymer ?
#
loop_
_entity_poly.entity_id
_entity_poly.type
_entity_poly.pdbx_seq_one_letter_code
_entity_poly.pdbx_strand_id
1 'polypeptide(L)'
;GGGLNLVFTLKKNIDFRIDAYFYQPIILLQKNENGSSQFTKPLKGNTFMGSSSFVFQTPIGPLRATLNYFPKQVHPFQFQVSYGYVLFNERAIR
;
A
#
# COMPACT_ATOMS: atom_id res chain seq x y z
N GLY A 1 2.66 10.19 -12.33
CA GLY A 1 2.18 8.80 -12.16
C GLY A 1 0.66 8.78 -12.18
N GLY A 2 0.06 7.62 -11.98
CA GLY A 2 -1.40 7.44 -11.91
C GLY A 2 -1.74 6.20 -11.09
N GLY A 3 -3.00 6.02 -10.71
CA GLY A 3 -3.43 4.83 -9.98
C GLY A 3 -4.92 4.60 -10.04
N LEU A 4 -5.30 3.36 -9.74
CA LEU A 4 -6.67 2.86 -9.66
C LEU A 4 -6.87 2.24 -8.28
N ASN A 5 -8.03 2.51 -7.68
CA ASN A 5 -8.46 1.95 -6.41
C ASN A 5 -9.84 1.34 -6.62
N LEU A 6 -9.97 0.04 -6.36
CA LEU A 6 -11.20 -0.71 -6.51
C LEU A 6 -11.58 -1.30 -5.16
N VAL A 7 -12.80 -0.99 -4.70
CA VAL A 7 -13.34 -1.47 -3.43
C VAL A 7 -14.59 -2.28 -3.70
N PHE A 8 -14.60 -3.53 -3.24
CA PHE A 8 -15.70 -4.47 -3.37
C PHE A 8 -16.16 -4.90 -1.99
N THR A 9 -17.43 -4.70 -1.67
CA THR A 9 -18.02 -5.23 -0.43
C THR A 9 -18.56 -6.62 -0.70
N LEU A 10 -17.82 -7.66 -0.27
CA LEU A 10 -18.18 -9.06 -0.47
C LEU A 10 -19.31 -9.51 0.47
N LYS A 11 -19.27 -9.02 1.71
CA LYS A 11 -20.31 -9.19 2.73
C LYS A 11 -20.41 -7.90 3.53
N LYS A 12 -21.50 -7.71 4.28
CA LYS A 12 -21.73 -6.52 5.12
C LYS A 12 -20.55 -6.15 6.04
N ASN A 13 -19.72 -7.13 6.42
CA ASN A 13 -18.58 -6.95 7.30
C ASN A 13 -17.23 -7.24 6.63
N ILE A 14 -17.19 -7.58 5.33
CA ILE A 14 -15.94 -7.90 4.63
C ILE A 14 -15.86 -7.07 3.36
N ASP A 15 -14.87 -6.20 3.32
CA ASP A 15 -14.46 -5.49 2.12
C ASP A 15 -13.18 -6.10 1.54
N PHE A 16 -13.13 -6.18 0.23
CA PHE A 16 -11.94 -6.47 -0.54
C PHE A 16 -11.53 -5.23 -1.34
N ARG A 17 -10.25 -4.88 -1.29
CA ARG A 17 -9.68 -3.69 -1.92
C ARG A 17 -8.53 -4.10 -2.81
N ILE A 18 -8.50 -3.57 -4.03
CA ILE A 18 -7.39 -3.73 -4.97
C ILE A 18 -6.92 -2.34 -5.39
N ASP A 19 -5.63 -2.11 -5.24
CA ASP A 19 -4.99 -0.85 -5.60
C ASP A 19 -3.91 -1.13 -6.64
N ALA A 20 -3.89 -0.39 -7.73
CA ALA A 20 -2.87 -0.48 -8.76
C ALA A 20 -2.30 0.91 -9.02
N TYR A 21 -0.98 1.04 -8.98
CA TYR A 21 -0.30 2.32 -9.15
C TYR A 21 0.78 2.23 -10.22
N PHE A 22 0.82 3.24 -11.08
CA PHE A 22 1.91 3.50 -12.01
C PHE A 22 2.76 4.65 -11.47
N TYR A 23 3.97 4.31 -11.03
CA TYR A 23 4.95 5.25 -10.54
C TYR A 23 5.85 5.71 -11.69
N GLN A 24 5.89 7.02 -11.91
CA GLN A 24 6.73 7.68 -12.90
C GLN A 24 7.54 8.76 -12.20
N PRO A 25 8.80 8.49 -11.85
CA PRO A 25 9.67 9.47 -11.22
C PRO A 25 10.18 10.47 -12.27
N ILE A 26 10.39 11.72 -11.85
CA ILE A 26 11.02 12.74 -12.69
C ILE A 26 12.53 12.54 -12.68
N ILE A 27 13.13 12.30 -11.50
CA ILE A 27 14.55 12.00 -11.30
C ILE A 27 14.65 10.89 -10.24
N LEU A 28 15.57 9.95 -10.44
CA LEU A 28 15.91 8.91 -9.46
C LEU A 28 17.39 8.98 -9.10
N LEU A 29 17.71 8.57 -7.87
CA LEU A 29 19.08 8.28 -7.46
C LEU A 29 19.39 6.82 -7.80
N GLN A 30 20.37 6.60 -8.67
CA GLN A 30 20.88 5.29 -9.02
C GLN A 30 22.25 5.09 -8.36
N LYS A 31 22.46 3.92 -7.78
CA LYS A 31 23.77 3.52 -7.26
C LYS A 31 24.63 3.03 -8.43
N ASN A 32 25.81 3.64 -8.61
CA ASN A 32 26.80 3.17 -9.56
C ASN A 32 27.56 1.95 -9.03
N GLU A 33 28.23 1.23 -9.92
CA GLU A 33 29.09 0.08 -9.59
C GLU A 33 30.18 0.45 -8.57
N ASN A 34 30.63 1.71 -8.57
CA ASN A 34 31.63 2.25 -7.65
C ASN A 34 31.04 2.70 -6.29
N GLY A 35 29.74 2.46 -6.04
CA GLY A 35 29.06 2.84 -4.79
C GLY A 35 28.64 4.31 -4.68
N SER A 36 28.98 5.16 -5.64
CA SER A 36 28.53 6.56 -5.71
C SER A 36 27.07 6.67 -6.20
N SER A 37 26.37 7.69 -5.72
CA SER A 37 25.00 7.99 -6.16
C SER A 37 25.04 8.92 -7.37
N GLN A 38 24.39 8.53 -8.47
CA GLN A 38 24.21 9.40 -9.64
C GLN A 38 22.73 9.62 -9.92
N PHE A 39 22.40 10.82 -10.41
CA PHE A 39 21.07 11.10 -10.91
C PHE A 39 20.85 10.40 -12.23
N THR A 40 19.72 9.70 -12.32
CA THR A 40 19.26 9.06 -13.56
C THR A 40 18.71 10.11 -14.53
N LYS A 41 18.75 9.81 -15.84
CA LYS A 41 18.10 10.63 -16.87
C LYS A 41 16.62 10.86 -16.52
N PRO A 42 16.05 12.04 -16.86
CA PRO A 42 14.66 12.32 -16.55
C PRO A 42 13.71 11.22 -17.03
N LEU A 43 12.68 10.92 -16.24
CA LEU A 43 11.61 9.96 -16.56
C LEU A 43 12.04 8.49 -16.72
N LYS A 44 13.24 8.11 -16.25
CA LYS A 44 13.66 6.71 -16.18
C LYS A 44 13.35 6.08 -14.82
N GLY A 45 13.06 4.79 -14.84
CA GLY A 45 12.77 3.98 -13.65
C GLY A 45 11.30 3.96 -13.24
N ASN A 46 10.41 4.03 -14.23
CA ASN A 46 9.00 3.76 -14.03
C ASN A 46 8.77 2.34 -13.49
N THR A 47 7.71 2.19 -12.71
CA THR A 47 7.35 0.89 -12.16
C THR A 47 5.86 0.81 -11.91
N PHE A 48 5.33 -0.41 -12.00
CA PHE A 48 4.00 -0.72 -11.50
C PHE A 48 4.11 -1.22 -10.07
N MET A 49 3.16 -0.81 -9.24
CA MET A 49 3.00 -1.26 -7.87
C MET A 49 1.55 -1.69 -7.70
N GLY A 50 1.31 -2.63 -6.80
CA GLY A 50 -0.03 -3.13 -6.53
C GLY A 50 -0.23 -3.39 -5.06
N SER A 51 -1.47 -3.37 -4.63
CA SER A 51 -1.88 -3.83 -3.31
C SER A 51 -3.20 -4.56 -3.40
N SER A 52 -3.36 -5.58 -2.57
CA SER A 52 -4.63 -6.26 -2.35
C SER A 52 -4.87 -6.35 -0.86
N SER A 53 -6.10 -6.08 -0.41
CA SER A 53 -6.40 -6.02 1.01
C SER A 53 -7.77 -6.55 1.32
N PHE A 54 -7.87 -7.33 2.39
CA PHE A 54 -9.13 -7.70 3.01
C PHE A 54 -9.31 -6.90 4.28
N VAL A 55 -10.48 -6.28 4.44
CA VAL A 55 -10.85 -5.54 5.65
C VAL A 55 -12.08 -6.22 6.23
N PHE A 56 -11.92 -6.77 7.43
CA PHE A 56 -12.99 -7.34 8.22
C PHE A 56 -13.42 -6.36 9.31
N GLN A 57 -14.66 -5.91 9.23
CA GLN A 57 -15.27 -4.98 10.17
C GLN A 57 -15.77 -5.76 11.40
N THR A 58 -14.97 -5.79 12.46
CA THR A 58 -15.35 -6.39 13.75
C THR A 58 -16.14 -5.39 14.61
N PRO A 59 -16.89 -5.84 15.64
CA PRO A 59 -17.60 -4.95 16.55
C PRO A 59 -16.69 -3.96 17.30
N ILE A 60 -15.44 -4.34 17.54
CA ILE A 60 -14.46 -3.57 18.33
C ILE A 60 -13.40 -2.87 17.45
N GLY A 61 -13.53 -2.95 16.11
CA GLY A 61 -12.63 -2.27 15.18
C GLY A 61 -12.36 -3.04 13.87
N PRO A 62 -11.78 -2.41 12.84
CA PRO A 62 -11.45 -3.09 11.59
C PRO A 62 -10.14 -3.89 11.71
N LEU A 63 -10.18 -5.16 11.31
CA LEU A 63 -9.00 -5.99 11.06
C LEU A 63 -8.68 -5.97 9.57
N ARG A 64 -7.46 -5.63 9.19
CA ARG A 64 -7.02 -5.56 7.79
C ARG A 64 -5.84 -6.49 7.56
N ALA A 65 -5.94 -7.32 6.52
CA ALA A 65 -4.82 -8.05 5.95
C ALA A 65 -4.50 -7.46 4.59
N THR A 66 -3.21 -7.29 4.28
CA THR A 66 -2.76 -6.57 3.09
C THR A 66 -1.55 -7.27 2.49
N LEU A 67 -1.59 -7.49 1.18
CA LEU A 67 -0.46 -7.95 0.40
C LEU A 67 -0.08 -6.86 -0.59
N ASN A 68 1.08 -6.25 -0.38
CA ASN A 68 1.64 -5.22 -1.25
C ASN A 68 2.67 -5.82 -2.20
N TYR A 69 2.77 -5.24 -3.40
CA TYR A 69 3.73 -5.59 -4.44
C TYR A 69 4.56 -4.36 -4.85
N PHE A 70 5.86 -4.42 -4.56
CA PHE A 70 6.86 -3.38 -4.83
C PHE A 70 8.10 -3.98 -5.52
N PRO A 71 8.14 -4.03 -6.86
CA PRO A 71 9.18 -4.78 -7.60
C PRO A 71 10.61 -4.24 -7.46
N LYS A 72 10.78 -3.03 -6.92
CA LYS A 72 12.10 -2.39 -6.71
C LYS A 72 12.70 -2.65 -5.32
N GLN A 73 12.00 -3.39 -4.46
CA GLN A 73 12.51 -3.79 -3.15
C GLN A 73 13.14 -5.18 -3.20
N VAL A 74 14.01 -5.48 -2.23
CA VAL A 74 14.65 -6.80 -2.07
C VAL A 74 13.61 -7.91 -1.94
N HIS A 75 12.50 -7.62 -1.24
CA HIS A 75 11.34 -8.49 -1.13
C HIS A 75 10.13 -7.82 -1.79
N PRO A 76 9.80 -8.20 -3.03
CA PRO A 76 8.74 -7.54 -3.79
C PRO A 76 7.36 -7.70 -3.18
N PHE A 77 7.08 -8.83 -2.51
CA PHE A 77 5.81 -9.07 -1.84
C PHE A 77 5.95 -8.82 -0.34
N GLN A 78 5.08 -7.96 0.19
CA GLN A 78 5.03 -7.64 1.61
C GLN A 78 3.64 -7.93 2.15
N PHE A 79 3.54 -8.87 3.09
CA PHE A 79 2.32 -9.15 3.81
C PHE A 79 2.28 -8.35 5.12
N GLN A 80 1.15 -7.70 5.38
CA GLN A 80 0.91 -6.90 6.58
C GLN A 80 -0.46 -7.22 7.16
N VAL A 81 -0.54 -7.28 8.48
CA VAL A 81 -1.80 -7.31 9.23
C VAL A 81 -1.85 -6.08 10.11
N SER A 82 -2.98 -5.38 10.12
CA SER A 82 -3.23 -4.22 10.97
C SER A 82 -4.61 -4.30 11.61
N TYR A 83 -4.72 -3.81 12.84
CA TYR A 83 -5.97 -3.77 13.59
C TYR A 83 -6.22 -2.34 14.06
N GLY A 84 -7.34 -1.75 13.66
CA GLY A 84 -7.75 -0.42 14.08
C GLY A 84 -8.57 -0.49 15.35
N TYR A 85 -8.26 0.34 16.34
CA TYR A 85 -9.03 0.46 17.59
C TYR A 85 -9.24 1.93 17.95
N VAL A 86 -10.42 2.27 18.48
CA VAL A 86 -10.73 3.62 18.95
C VAL A 86 -10.38 3.71 20.44
N LEU A 87 -9.29 4.39 20.78
CA LEU A 87 -8.79 4.51 22.15
C LEU A 87 -9.62 5.47 23.02
N PHE A 88 -10.20 6.51 22.43
CA PHE A 88 -10.99 7.52 23.13
C PHE A 88 -12.36 7.65 22.46
N ASN A 89 -13.38 7.04 23.06
CA ASN A 89 -14.77 7.24 22.65
C ASN A 89 -15.55 7.90 23.79
N GLU A 90 -15.54 9.24 23.83
CA GLU A 90 -16.22 10.02 24.87
C GLU A 90 -17.74 9.83 24.90
N ARG A 91 -18.34 9.16 23.91
CA ARG A 91 -19.78 8.82 23.90
C ARG A 91 -20.13 7.54 24.67
N ALA A 92 -19.16 6.84 25.26
CA ALA A 92 -19.42 5.63 26.05
C ALA A 92 -19.93 5.90 27.48
N ILE A 93 -19.94 7.17 27.92
CA ILE A 93 -20.48 7.58 29.22
C ILE A 93 -21.62 8.57 28.96
N ARG A 94 -22.85 8.09 28.90
CA ARG A 94 -24.05 8.89 29.07
C ARG A 94 -25.15 8.06 29.71
#